data_AF-A0A139SQG9-F1
#
_entry.id   AF-A0A139SQG9-F1
#
_cell.length_a   1.000
_cell.length_b   1.000
_cell.length_c   1.000
_cell.angle_alpha   90.00
_cell.angle_beta   90.00
_cell.angle_gamma   90.00
#
_symmetry.space_group_name_H-M   'P 1'
#
loop_
_entity.id
_entity.type
_entity.pdbx_description
1 polymer ?
#
loop_
_entity_poly.entity_id
_entity_poly.type
_entity_poly.pdbx_seq_one_letter_code
_entity_poly.pdbx_strand_id
1 'polypeptide(L)'
;MNTIYLSFRSRHGPRRRLCTALLAAALLVALAVQLRAAPERGLGTQAPLSQFRLPTFNSEGHRSMLIESTEAIVGATRIELTNLNLTLFDGTAANTIETILLSPQATAYPEEETINGEGPVRIIRDDVEITGTGWRYEHAQQKVTIAKNTRIQFRAALPDLIR
;
A
#
# COMPACT_ATOMS: atom_id res chain seq x y z
N MET A 1 -4.04 21.04 -8.96
CA MET A 1 -5.25 21.10 -9.81
C MET A 1 -6.42 20.51 -9.04
N ASN A 2 -7.56 21.16 -9.15
CA ASN A 2 -8.70 21.14 -8.23
C ASN A 2 -9.63 19.94 -8.50
N THR A 3 -10.04 19.19 -7.46
CA THR A 3 -11.16 18.24 -7.56
C THR A 3 -12.33 18.75 -6.72
N ILE A 4 -13.47 18.93 -7.38
CA ILE A 4 -14.67 19.60 -6.89
C ILE A 4 -15.60 18.57 -6.23
N TYR A 5 -16.03 18.85 -4.99
CA TYR A 5 -17.13 18.16 -4.31
C TYR A 5 -18.48 18.62 -4.89
N LEU A 6 -19.33 17.68 -5.32
CA LEU A 6 -20.73 17.96 -5.64
C LEU A 6 -21.62 17.60 -4.44
N SER A 7 -22.01 18.62 -3.70
CA SER A 7 -23.10 18.56 -2.71
C SER A 7 -24.45 18.63 -3.42
N PHE A 8 -25.40 17.77 -3.06
CA PHE A 8 -26.81 17.95 -3.45
C PHE A 8 -27.59 18.57 -2.30
N ARG A 9 -28.07 19.80 -2.51
CA ARG A 9 -28.97 20.52 -1.61
C ARG A 9 -30.34 20.59 -2.30
N SER A 10 -31.36 19.96 -1.74
CA SER A 10 -32.76 20.22 -2.13
C SER A 10 -33.50 20.92 -1.00
N ARG A 11 -34.36 21.87 -1.39
CA ARG A 11 -35.06 22.90 -0.60
C ARG A 11 -36.49 22.47 -0.25
N HIS A 12 -37.11 23.35 0.55
CA HIS A 12 -38.54 23.48 0.90
C HIS A 12 -38.96 22.63 2.11
N GLY A 13 -39.58 23.17 3.16
CA GLY A 13 -40.11 24.50 3.44
C GLY A 13 -40.71 24.49 4.87
N PRO A 14 -41.12 25.65 5.40
CA PRO A 14 -41.41 25.81 6.83
C PRO A 14 -42.88 25.53 7.15
N ARG A 15 -43.18 25.09 8.38
CA ARG A 15 -44.38 25.52 9.11
C ARG A 15 -44.34 25.13 10.59
N ARG A 16 -44.45 26.18 11.40
CA ARG A 16 -44.71 26.28 12.83
C ARG A 16 -45.62 25.18 13.39
N ARG A 17 -45.35 24.75 14.63
CA ARG A 17 -46.21 24.96 15.81
C ARG A 17 -45.48 24.53 17.09
N LEU A 18 -45.20 25.51 17.96
CA LEU A 18 -44.98 25.29 19.38
C LEU A 18 -46.28 24.79 20.02
N CYS A 19 -46.20 23.76 20.87
CA CYS A 19 -46.81 23.73 22.21
C CYS A 19 -46.61 22.35 22.89
N THR A 20 -45.79 22.36 23.94
CA THR A 20 -46.02 21.74 25.27
C THR A 20 -46.33 20.25 25.40
N ALA A 21 -45.35 19.48 25.91
CA ALA A 21 -45.45 18.60 27.11
C ALA A 21 -44.09 17.89 27.31
N LEU A 22 -43.19 18.38 28.17
CA LEU A 22 -42.98 17.91 29.55
C LEU A 22 -42.84 16.38 29.69
N LEU A 23 -41.62 15.85 29.62
CA LEU A 23 -41.11 14.77 30.48
C LEU A 23 -39.61 14.53 30.25
N ALA A 24 -38.81 15.04 31.19
CA ALA A 24 -37.52 14.52 31.63
C ALA A 24 -36.49 14.07 30.56
N ALA A 25 -35.89 15.06 29.91
CA ALA A 25 -34.56 14.96 29.34
C ALA A 25 -33.50 14.83 30.46
N ALA A 26 -33.07 13.62 30.84
CA ALA A 26 -31.86 13.43 31.69
C ALA A 26 -31.35 11.97 31.86
N LEU A 27 -31.44 11.06 30.87
CA LEU A 27 -30.76 9.75 31.03
C LEU A 27 -30.40 9.02 29.73
N LEU A 28 -29.83 9.73 28.74
CA LEU A 28 -29.47 9.12 27.44
C LEU A 28 -28.08 9.51 26.89
N VAL A 29 -27.17 10.06 27.69
CA VAL A 29 -25.88 10.59 27.16
C VAL A 29 -24.61 10.07 27.86
N ALA A 30 -24.72 9.23 28.90
CA ALA A 30 -23.54 8.86 29.72
C ALA A 30 -22.85 7.52 29.36
N LEU A 31 -23.03 6.99 28.14
CA LEU A 31 -22.24 5.85 27.65
C LEU A 31 -21.46 6.21 26.38
N ALA A 32 -20.85 7.40 26.37
CA ALA A 32 -19.82 7.75 25.41
C ALA A 32 -18.55 6.93 25.74
N VAL A 33 -18.48 5.75 25.14
CA VAL A 33 -17.29 5.12 24.55
C VAL A 33 -15.98 5.75 25.01
N GLN A 34 -15.37 5.17 26.05
CA GLN A 34 -13.94 5.33 26.30
C GLN A 34 -13.19 4.21 25.57
N LEU A 35 -13.23 4.22 24.24
CA LEU A 35 -12.21 3.53 23.45
C LEU A 35 -10.95 4.39 23.58
N ARG A 36 -10.14 4.08 24.60
CA ARG A 36 -8.82 4.65 24.75
C ARG A 36 -7.97 4.07 23.62
N ALA A 37 -7.77 4.85 22.56
CA ALA A 37 -6.79 4.52 21.52
C ALA A 37 -5.45 4.26 22.22
N ALA A 38 -4.93 3.03 22.08
CA ALA A 38 -3.58 2.74 22.54
C ALA A 38 -2.62 3.68 21.80
N PRO A 39 -1.59 4.23 22.48
CA PRO A 39 -0.59 5.01 21.78
C PRO A 39 0.02 4.12 20.70
N GLU A 40 -0.12 4.53 19.44
CA GLU A 40 0.64 3.94 18.35
C GLU A 40 2.11 4.03 18.74
N ARG A 41 2.76 2.89 18.97
CA ARG A 41 4.20 2.87 19.19
C ARG A 41 4.82 3.37 17.88
N GLY A 42 5.29 4.61 17.89
CA GLY A 42 6.00 5.18 16.76
C GLY A 42 7.23 4.33 16.43
N LEU A 43 7.49 4.16 15.14
CA LEU A 43 8.61 3.36 14.61
C LEU A 43 9.96 3.68 15.27
N GLY A 44 10.18 4.92 15.69
CA GLY A 44 11.41 5.36 16.37
C GLY A 44 11.69 4.70 17.73
N THR A 45 10.80 3.86 18.25
CA THR A 45 11.04 3.08 19.48
C THR A 45 11.32 1.60 19.24
N GLN A 46 11.31 1.15 17.98
CA GLN A 46 11.47 -0.27 17.64
C GLN A 46 12.89 -0.55 17.13
N ALA A 47 13.50 -1.59 17.69
CA ALA A 47 14.80 -2.07 17.22
C ALA A 47 14.67 -2.68 15.81
N PRO A 48 15.61 -2.39 14.89
CA PRO A 48 15.61 -3.00 13.56
C PRO A 48 15.77 -4.53 13.61
N LEU A 49 14.99 -5.23 12.80
CA LEU A 49 15.14 -6.65 12.53
C LEU A 49 16.12 -6.86 11.39
N SER A 50 17.25 -7.52 11.64
CA SER A 50 18.21 -7.86 10.59
C SER A 50 17.74 -9.05 9.74
N GLN A 51 18.10 -9.05 8.45
CA GLN A 51 17.82 -10.13 7.50
C GLN A 51 16.33 -10.50 7.42
N PHE A 52 15.48 -9.48 7.45
CA PHE A 52 14.03 -9.66 7.48
C PHE A 52 13.52 -10.32 6.20
N ARG A 53 12.62 -11.30 6.36
CA ARG A 53 11.95 -12.03 5.28
C ARG A 53 10.46 -12.18 5.58
N LEU A 54 9.62 -11.88 4.60
CA LEU A 54 8.17 -12.02 4.70
C LEU A 54 7.59 -12.60 3.40
N PRO A 55 7.22 -13.89 3.37
CA PRO A 55 6.49 -14.48 2.26
C PRO A 55 4.98 -14.19 2.35
N THR A 56 4.34 -14.09 1.20
CA THR A 56 2.87 -14.09 1.06
C THR A 56 2.45 -15.20 0.11
N PHE A 57 1.20 -15.63 0.24
CA PHE A 57 0.64 -16.74 -0.50
C PHE A 57 -0.72 -16.34 -1.08
N ASN A 58 -1.06 -16.90 -2.24
CA ASN A 58 -2.40 -16.76 -2.82
C ASN A 58 -3.42 -17.70 -2.14
N SER A 59 -4.67 -17.65 -2.60
CA SER A 59 -5.76 -18.49 -2.10
C SER A 59 -5.52 -19.99 -2.24
N GLU A 60 -4.70 -20.39 -3.21
CA GLU A 60 -4.33 -21.78 -3.47
C GLU A 60 -3.17 -22.25 -2.57
N GLY A 61 -2.57 -21.34 -1.78
CA GLY A 61 -1.43 -21.63 -0.91
C GLY A 61 -0.08 -21.63 -1.64
N HIS A 62 -0.03 -21.19 -2.89
CA HIS A 62 1.23 -20.98 -3.61
C HIS A 62 1.82 -19.63 -3.24
N ARG A 63 3.15 -19.53 -3.22
CA ARG A 63 3.83 -18.28 -2.92
C ARG A 63 3.54 -17.27 -4.02
N SER A 64 3.08 -16.09 -3.65
CA SER A 64 2.81 -14.99 -4.60
C SER A 64 3.91 -13.93 -4.56
N MET A 65 4.48 -13.69 -3.38
CA MET A 65 5.50 -12.67 -3.18
C MET A 65 6.41 -13.01 -2.00
N LEU A 66 7.65 -12.54 -2.06
CA LEU A 66 8.62 -12.60 -0.98
C LEU A 66 9.30 -11.24 -0.83
N ILE A 67 9.17 -10.65 0.35
CA ILE A 67 9.90 -9.45 0.76
C ILE A 67 11.15 -9.89 1.49
N GLU A 68 12.33 -9.44 1.05
CA GLU A 68 13.58 -9.60 1.75
C GLU A 68 14.25 -8.23 1.93
N SER A 69 14.88 -8.00 3.08
CA SER A 69 15.59 -6.75 3.36
C SER A 69 16.75 -6.99 4.31
N THR A 70 17.75 -6.10 4.28
CA THR A 70 18.87 -6.20 5.23
C THR A 70 18.42 -5.82 6.63
N GLU A 71 17.52 -4.83 6.73
CA GLU A 71 16.92 -4.38 7.98
C GLU A 71 15.45 -4.02 7.77
N ALA A 72 14.62 -4.29 8.77
CA ALA A 72 13.24 -3.86 8.79
C ALA A 72 12.83 -3.30 10.16
N ILE A 73 12.06 -2.20 10.17
CA ILE A 73 11.38 -1.71 11.37
C ILE A 73 9.89 -1.94 11.18
N VAL A 74 9.33 -2.87 11.96
CA VAL A 74 7.94 -3.33 11.83
C VAL A 74 7.04 -2.53 12.77
N GLY A 75 6.32 -1.53 12.24
CA GLY A 75 5.33 -0.77 12.98
C GLY A 75 3.95 -1.44 13.04
N ALA A 76 2.99 -0.71 13.60
CA ALA A 76 1.61 -1.18 13.69
C ALA A 76 0.94 -1.35 12.31
N THR A 77 1.15 -0.39 11.41
CA THR A 77 0.46 -0.30 10.11
C THR A 77 1.39 -0.37 8.90
N ARG A 78 2.70 -0.27 9.11
CA ARG A 78 3.70 -0.25 8.05
C ARG A 78 5.02 -0.87 8.47
N ILE A 79 5.81 -1.28 7.50
CA ILE A 79 7.15 -1.83 7.67
C ILE A 79 8.11 -0.97 6.86
N GLU A 80 9.09 -0.34 7.53
CA GLU A 80 10.19 0.36 6.87
C GLU A 80 11.28 -0.66 6.52
N LEU A 81 11.75 -0.67 5.28
CA LEU A 81 12.62 -1.69 4.70
C LEU A 81 13.88 -1.05 4.13
N THR A 82 15.04 -1.56 4.54
CA THR A 82 16.36 -1.15 4.02
C THR A 82 16.92 -2.23 3.10
N ASN A 83 17.39 -1.83 1.92
CA ASN A 83 17.88 -2.70 0.85
C ASN A 83 16.86 -3.79 0.49
N LEU A 84 15.69 -3.36 0.02
CA LEU A 84 14.62 -4.24 -0.43
C LEU A 84 15.06 -5.08 -1.64
N ASN A 85 14.81 -6.38 -1.53
CA ASN A 85 14.64 -7.31 -2.64
C ASN A 85 13.22 -7.89 -2.57
N LEU A 86 12.37 -7.48 -3.50
CA LEU A 86 11.00 -7.95 -3.63
C LEU A 86 10.93 -8.93 -4.80
N THR A 87 10.62 -10.19 -4.52
CA THR A 87 10.43 -11.23 -5.54
C THR A 87 8.95 -11.51 -5.71
N LEU A 88 8.46 -11.42 -6.95
CA LEU A 88 7.11 -11.81 -7.34
C LEU A 88 7.17 -13.15 -8.07
N PHE A 89 6.27 -14.04 -7.70
CA PHE A 89 6.18 -15.39 -8.25
C PHE A 89 4.95 -15.50 -9.16
N ASP A 90 5.00 -16.46 -10.08
CA ASP A 90 3.89 -16.78 -11.00
C ASP A 90 2.58 -17.24 -10.31
N GLY A 91 2.61 -17.44 -8.99
CA GLY A 91 1.46 -17.86 -8.19
C GLY A 91 1.09 -19.34 -8.40
N THR A 92 1.97 -20.14 -9.00
CA THR A 92 1.74 -21.56 -9.25
C THR A 92 2.58 -22.44 -8.32
N ALA A 93 2.28 -23.74 -8.32
CA ALA A 93 3.09 -24.72 -7.60
C ALA A 93 4.55 -24.82 -8.11
N ALA A 94 4.83 -24.32 -9.32
CA ALA A 94 6.19 -24.28 -9.86
C ALA A 94 7.08 -23.28 -9.11
N ASN A 95 6.47 -22.27 -8.45
CA ASN A 95 7.19 -21.25 -7.69
C ASN A 95 8.25 -20.53 -8.55
N THR A 96 7.90 -20.25 -9.80
CA THR A 96 8.77 -19.58 -10.76
C THR A 96 8.87 -18.10 -10.40
N ILE A 97 10.06 -17.53 -10.45
CA ILE A 97 10.26 -16.09 -10.29
C ILE A 97 9.81 -15.40 -11.58
N GLU A 98 8.86 -14.48 -11.45
CA GLU A 98 8.36 -13.71 -12.58
C GLU A 98 9.00 -12.32 -12.64
N THR A 99 9.19 -11.68 -11.49
CA THR A 99 9.71 -10.32 -11.41
C THR A 99 10.52 -10.11 -10.14
N ILE A 100 11.61 -9.36 -10.23
CA ILE A 100 12.39 -8.88 -9.08
C ILE A 100 12.35 -7.35 -9.06
N LEU A 101 12.02 -6.74 -7.92
CA LEU A 101 12.13 -5.31 -7.66
C LEU A 101 13.19 -5.07 -6.58
N LEU A 102 14.14 -4.18 -6.88
CA LEU A 102 15.21 -3.77 -5.98
C LEU A 102 15.05 -2.29 -5.65
N SER A 103 15.13 -1.94 -4.35
CA SER A 103 15.10 -0.54 -3.90
C SER A 103 15.96 -0.37 -2.65
N PRO A 104 16.78 0.69 -2.55
CA PRO A 104 17.58 0.95 -1.33
C PRO A 104 16.71 1.20 -0.09
N GLN A 105 15.54 1.80 -0.26
CA GLN A 105 14.58 2.12 0.80
C GLN A 105 13.17 1.87 0.29
N ALA A 106 12.32 1.29 1.13
CA ALA A 106 10.92 1.07 0.82
C ALA A 106 10.06 1.05 2.08
N THR A 107 8.76 1.20 1.90
CA THR A 107 7.76 1.03 2.94
C THR A 107 6.67 0.09 2.46
N ALA A 108 6.44 -0.98 3.20
CA ALA A 108 5.33 -1.89 2.97
C ALA A 108 4.15 -1.53 3.89
N TYR A 109 2.95 -1.60 3.35
CA TYR A 109 1.67 -1.36 4.02
C TYR A 109 0.83 -2.63 3.90
N PRO A 110 0.94 -3.58 4.85
CA PRO A 110 0.32 -4.90 4.74
C PRO A 110 -1.19 -4.86 4.56
N GLU A 111 -1.90 -3.98 5.27
CA GLU A 111 -3.37 -3.85 5.16
C GLU A 111 -3.83 -3.32 3.79
N GLU A 112 -3.00 -2.50 3.15
CA GLU A 112 -3.28 -1.97 1.81
C GLU A 112 -2.78 -2.89 0.70
N GLU A 113 -2.04 -3.94 1.04
CA GLU A 113 -1.30 -4.80 0.13
C GLU A 113 -0.40 -4.03 -0.85
N THR A 114 0.27 -2.98 -0.33
CA THR A 114 1.13 -2.13 -1.15
C THR A 114 2.54 -1.98 -0.61
N ILE A 115 3.48 -1.74 -1.53
CA ILE A 115 4.87 -1.43 -1.22
C ILE A 115 5.26 -0.22 -2.07
N ASN A 116 5.88 0.78 -1.47
CA ASN A 116 6.33 1.96 -2.21
C ASN A 116 7.69 2.44 -1.77
N GLY A 117 8.29 3.31 -2.57
CA GLY A 117 9.53 3.99 -2.24
C GLY A 117 9.67 5.28 -3.02
N GLU A 118 10.03 6.37 -2.33
CA GLU A 118 10.32 7.66 -2.95
C GLU A 118 11.61 7.64 -3.78
N GLY A 119 12.54 6.74 -3.42
CA GLY A 119 13.85 6.58 -4.05
C GLY A 119 13.84 5.81 -5.37
N PRO A 120 15.03 5.36 -5.83
CA PRO A 120 15.16 4.61 -7.06
C PRO A 120 14.64 3.18 -6.94
N VAL A 121 14.11 2.66 -8.04
CA VAL A 121 13.76 1.24 -8.20
C VAL A 121 14.43 0.67 -9.44
N ARG A 122 14.80 -0.60 -9.36
CA ARG A 122 15.19 -1.43 -10.50
C ARG A 122 14.29 -2.66 -10.55
N ILE A 123 13.57 -2.83 -11.65
CA ILE A 123 12.67 -3.94 -11.91
C ILE A 123 13.32 -4.81 -12.99
N ILE A 124 13.39 -6.10 -12.71
CA ILE A 124 14.02 -7.10 -13.57
C ILE A 124 12.98 -8.15 -13.90
N ARG A 125 12.71 -8.32 -15.20
CA ARG A 125 12.02 -9.47 -15.78
C ARG A 125 12.92 -10.08 -16.86
N ASP A 126 12.52 -11.20 -17.42
CA ASP A 126 13.32 -11.96 -18.39
C ASP A 126 13.74 -11.13 -19.61
N ASP A 127 12.81 -10.35 -20.16
CA ASP A 127 12.96 -9.62 -21.42
C ASP A 127 13.20 -8.11 -21.24
N VAL A 128 13.02 -7.58 -20.04
CA VAL A 128 13.07 -6.14 -19.78
C VAL A 128 13.69 -5.81 -18.43
N GLU A 129 14.42 -4.69 -18.42
CA GLU A 129 14.85 -4.01 -17.21
C GLU A 129 14.22 -2.62 -17.17
N ILE A 130 13.61 -2.25 -16.04
CA ILE A 130 12.98 -0.95 -15.87
C ILE A 130 13.59 -0.27 -14.65
N THR A 131 14.00 0.99 -14.80
CA THR A 131 14.49 1.81 -13.68
C THR A 131 13.70 3.09 -13.59
N GLY A 132 13.59 3.67 -12.40
CA GLY A 132 13.07 5.02 -12.20
C GLY A 132 13.00 5.37 -10.73
N THR A 133 12.23 6.40 -10.38
CA THR A 133 12.11 6.93 -9.01
C THR A 133 10.67 7.23 -8.63
N GLY A 134 10.34 7.12 -7.34
CA GLY A 134 8.99 7.35 -6.82
C GLY A 134 8.03 6.27 -7.32
N TRP A 135 8.11 5.08 -6.73
CA TRP A 135 7.44 3.90 -7.23
C TRP A 135 6.45 3.32 -6.22
N ARG A 136 5.43 2.61 -6.72
CA ARG A 136 4.44 1.89 -5.92
C ARG A 136 4.08 0.57 -6.61
N TYR A 137 4.11 -0.52 -5.86
CA TYR A 137 3.56 -1.81 -6.20
C TYR A 137 2.24 -2.04 -5.44
N GLU A 138 1.20 -2.44 -6.16
CA GLU A 138 -0.12 -2.81 -5.63
C GLU A 138 -0.33 -4.30 -5.91
N HIS A 139 -0.27 -5.15 -4.86
CA HIS A 139 -0.26 -6.61 -5.01
C HIS A 139 -1.59 -7.13 -5.54
N ALA A 140 -2.72 -6.67 -5.00
CA ALA A 140 -4.06 -7.05 -5.46
C ALA A 140 -4.29 -6.81 -6.96
N GLN A 141 -3.64 -5.78 -7.54
CA GLN A 141 -3.76 -5.42 -8.96
C GLN A 141 -2.59 -5.92 -9.82
N GLN A 142 -1.56 -6.51 -9.19
CA GLN A 142 -0.29 -6.86 -9.85
C GLN A 142 0.28 -5.68 -10.67
N LYS A 143 0.20 -4.46 -10.10
CA LYS A 143 0.51 -3.22 -10.82
C LYS A 143 1.70 -2.51 -10.20
N VAL A 144 2.65 -2.09 -11.04
CA VAL A 144 3.73 -1.19 -10.65
C VAL A 144 3.56 0.16 -11.33
N THR A 145 3.63 1.24 -10.56
CA THR A 145 3.68 2.62 -11.07
C THR A 145 5.03 3.23 -10.73
N ILE A 146 5.63 3.96 -11.67
CA ILE A 146 6.88 4.70 -11.49
C ILE A 146 6.64 6.14 -11.90
N ALA A 147 6.90 7.09 -11.00
CA ALA A 147 6.52 8.48 -11.19
C ALA A 147 7.47 9.26 -12.11
N LYS A 148 8.79 9.03 -11.99
CA LYS A 148 9.80 9.89 -12.63
C LYS A 148 11.01 9.11 -13.10
N ASN A 149 11.73 9.70 -14.06
CA ASN A 149 13.02 9.21 -14.57
C ASN A 149 12.98 7.76 -15.06
N THR A 150 11.84 7.35 -15.63
CA THR A 150 11.63 5.99 -16.09
C THR A 150 12.50 5.70 -17.31
N ARG A 151 13.28 4.64 -17.25
CA ARG A 151 14.04 4.09 -18.36
C ARG A 151 13.70 2.62 -18.50
N ILE A 152 13.45 2.20 -19.74
CA ILE A 152 13.12 0.83 -20.09
C ILE A 152 14.23 0.33 -21.02
N GLN A 153 14.80 -0.82 -20.70
CA GLN A 153 15.79 -1.51 -21.52
C GLN A 153 15.26 -2.90 -21.86
N PHE A 154 14.97 -3.12 -23.13
CA PHE A 154 14.62 -4.44 -23.65
C PHE A 154 15.89 -5.26 -23.88
N ARG A 155 15.88 -6.52 -23.45
CA ARG A 155 16.96 -7.50 -23.68
C ARG A 155 16.73 -8.32 -24.95
N ALA A 156 15.48 -8.39 -25.43
CA ALA A 156 15.13 -9.00 -26.70
C ALA A 156 15.21 -7.98 -27.86
N ALA A 157 15.53 -8.47 -29.06
CA ALA A 157 15.37 -7.68 -30.28
C ALA A 157 13.89 -7.29 -30.42
N LEU A 158 13.62 -6.02 -30.68
CA LEU A 158 12.27 -5.53 -30.98
C LEU A 158 12.03 -5.77 -32.48
N PRO A 159 11.27 -6.81 -32.90
CA PRO A 159 10.89 -6.91 -34.30
C PRO A 159 9.97 -5.74 -34.66
N ASP A 160 10.44 -4.88 -35.56
CA ASP A 160 9.66 -3.95 -36.40
C ASP A 160 8.52 -3.17 -35.71
N LEU A 161 8.84 -2.40 -34.66
CA LEU A 161 7.88 -1.51 -33.98
C LEU A 161 7.56 -0.20 -34.72
N ILE A 162 8.08 -0.01 -35.94
CA ILE A 162 7.81 1.19 -36.75
C ILE A 162 7.35 0.76 -38.15
N ARG A 163 6.05 0.85 -38.40
CA ARG A 163 5.47 0.93 -39.74
C ARG A 163 4.63 2.19 -39.85
#